data_AF-A0A8H4XRH1-F1
#
_entry.id   AF-A0A8H4XRH1-F1
#
_cell.length_a   1.000
_cell.length_b   1.000
_cell.length_c   1.000
_cell.angle_alpha   90.00
_cell.angle_beta   90.00
_cell.angle_gamma   90.00
#
_symmetry.space_group_name_H-M   'P 1'
#
loop_
_entity.id
_entity.type
_entity.pdbx_description
1 polymer ?
#
loop_
_entity_poly.entity_id
_entity_poly.type
_entity_poly.pdbx_seq_one_letter_code
_entity_poly.pdbx_strand_id
1 'polypeptide(L)'
;MYNITEGTTATKGNELGIFEDLGDYYAQEDLDLFFATVYPTIPIGTSPTLKGVDGGSAPAPVTSAGPESDLDFQISYPIIWPQNTILFQTDDANYESNYTYEGFLNNFLDAIDGSYCTFSDYGITGNSVDDPTYPDPAANGYK
;
A
#
# COMPACT_ATOMS: atom_id res chain seq x y z
N MET A 1 1.93 16.10 -23.52
CA MET A 1 1.71 15.03 -22.52
C MET A 1 0.26 14.57 -22.63
N TYR A 2 -0.15 13.42 -22.09
CA TYR A 2 -1.31 12.58 -22.48
C TYR A 2 -2.74 13.20 -22.52
N ASN A 3 -2.90 14.52 -22.50
CA ASN A 3 -4.16 15.26 -22.55
C ASN A 3 -5.12 14.91 -21.40
N ILE A 4 -4.56 14.62 -20.21
CA ILE A 4 -5.31 14.48 -18.96
C ILE A 4 -5.78 15.88 -18.54
N THR A 5 -7.08 16.05 -18.34
CA THR A 5 -7.68 17.30 -17.87
C THR A 5 -7.68 17.37 -16.35
N GLU A 6 -7.66 18.58 -15.78
CA GLU A 6 -7.77 18.78 -14.33
C GLU A 6 -9.08 18.18 -13.78
N GLY A 7 -8.97 17.38 -12.72
CA GLY A 7 -10.11 16.85 -11.99
C GLY A 7 -10.76 17.93 -11.11
N THR A 8 -12.08 17.85 -10.94
CA THR A 8 -12.86 18.83 -10.14
C THR A 8 -13.76 18.19 -9.09
N THR A 9 -13.82 16.86 -9.04
CA THR A 9 -14.72 16.10 -8.18
C THR A 9 -14.03 14.85 -7.64
N ALA A 10 -14.41 14.45 -6.44
CA ALA A 10 -14.09 13.14 -5.88
C ALA A 10 -15.40 12.36 -5.68
N THR A 11 -15.39 11.06 -5.97
CA THR A 11 -16.52 10.16 -5.75
C THR A 11 -16.14 9.15 -4.69
N LYS A 12 -16.93 9.10 -3.61
CA LYS A 12 -16.74 8.11 -2.55
C LYS A 12 -16.87 6.70 -3.12
N GLY A 13 -15.90 5.82 -2.82
CA GLY A 13 -15.85 4.45 -3.34
C GLY A 13 -15.17 4.33 -4.70
N ASN A 14 -14.64 5.43 -5.24
CA ASN A 14 -13.84 5.45 -6.47
C ASN A 14 -12.38 5.86 -6.18
N GLU A 15 -11.94 5.69 -4.93
CA GLU A 15 -10.54 5.87 -4.55
C GLU A 15 -9.66 4.86 -5.28
N LEU A 16 -8.48 5.29 -5.73
CA LEU A 16 -7.48 4.40 -6.30
C LEU A 16 -6.84 3.58 -5.17
N GLY A 17 -6.98 2.26 -5.22
CA GLY A 17 -6.24 1.36 -4.34
C GLY A 17 -4.81 1.19 -4.83
N ILE A 18 -3.84 1.33 -3.94
CA ILE A 18 -2.42 1.08 -4.17
C ILE A 18 -1.97 0.02 -3.15
N PHE A 19 -1.34 -1.04 -3.64
CA PHE A 19 -0.82 -2.15 -2.84
C PHE A 19 0.67 -1.93 -2.62
N GLU A 20 1.13 -2.09 -1.39
CA GLU A 20 2.54 -1.98 -1.02
C GLU A 20 2.92 -3.14 -0.11
N ASP A 21 4.13 -3.66 -0.30
CA ASP A 21 4.66 -4.88 0.30
C ASP A 21 6.20 -4.80 0.36
N LEU A 22 6.85 -5.81 0.92
CA LEU A 22 8.32 -5.93 0.98
C LEU A 22 8.99 -4.81 1.79
N GLY A 23 8.26 -4.25 2.75
CA GLY A 23 8.75 -3.20 3.64
C GLY A 23 9.07 -1.89 2.93
N ASP A 24 8.49 -1.68 1.73
CA ASP A 24 8.47 -0.38 1.07
C ASP A 24 7.31 0.45 1.65
N TYR A 25 7.60 1.69 2.02
CA TYR A 25 6.66 2.57 2.72
C TYR A 25 6.83 3.99 2.21
N TYR A 26 5.71 4.70 2.02
CA TYR A 26 5.77 6.12 1.71
C TYR A 26 6.20 6.96 2.92
N ALA A 27 6.87 8.08 2.65
CA ALA A 27 7.09 9.14 3.64
C ALA A 27 6.14 10.32 3.39
N GLN A 28 5.40 10.72 4.43
CA GLN A 28 4.55 11.90 4.33
C GLN A 28 5.36 13.17 4.02
N GLU A 29 6.59 13.26 4.54
CA GLU A 29 7.49 14.39 4.31
C GLU A 29 7.89 14.51 2.82
N ASP A 30 8.09 13.38 2.14
CA ASP A 30 8.42 13.36 0.71
C ASP A 30 7.20 13.71 -0.15
N LEU A 31 6.00 13.22 0.20
CA LEU A 31 4.75 13.64 -0.45
C LEU A 31 4.50 15.14 -0.28
N ASP A 32 4.68 15.66 0.94
CA ASP A 32 4.51 17.08 1.25
C ASP A 32 5.48 17.95 0.45
N LEU A 33 6.74 17.51 0.32
CA LEU A 33 7.74 18.18 -0.51
C LEU A 33 7.35 18.15 -1.99
N PHE A 34 6.86 17.02 -2.49
CA PHE A 34 6.39 16.87 -3.87
C PHE A 34 5.20 17.81 -4.16
N PHE A 35 4.20 17.87 -3.27
CA PHE A 35 3.08 18.79 -3.42
C PHE A 35 3.53 20.25 -3.33
N ALA A 36 4.46 20.59 -2.44
CA ALA A 36 4.96 21.95 -2.33
C ALA A 36 5.75 22.42 -3.57
N THR A 37 6.38 21.50 -4.32
CA THR A 37 7.37 21.86 -5.35
C THR A 37 6.99 21.47 -6.78
N VAL A 38 6.33 20.33 -6.97
CA VAL A 38 6.02 19.75 -8.28
C VAL A 38 4.55 19.96 -8.65
N TYR A 39 3.63 19.77 -7.71
CA TYR A 39 2.19 19.86 -7.97
C TYR A 39 1.40 20.59 -6.85
N PRO A 40 1.55 21.93 -6.74
CA PRO A 40 1.08 22.74 -5.61
C PRO A 40 -0.44 23.01 -5.56
N THR A 41 -1.20 22.39 -6.45
CA THR A 41 -2.67 22.39 -6.36
C THR A 41 -3.19 21.37 -5.34
N ILE A 42 -2.37 20.39 -4.96
CA ILE A 42 -2.65 19.46 -3.87
C ILE A 42 -2.22 20.09 -2.55
N PRO A 43 -3.10 20.16 -1.53
CA PRO A 43 -2.73 20.65 -0.21
C PRO A 43 -1.64 19.80 0.45
N ILE A 44 -0.66 20.46 1.05
CA ILE A 44 0.32 19.81 1.93
C ILE A 44 -0.41 19.10 3.08
N GLY A 45 0.07 17.92 3.46
CA GLY A 45 -0.58 17.02 4.42
C GLY A 45 -1.64 16.11 3.80
N THR A 46 -1.85 16.15 2.48
CA THR A 46 -2.65 15.15 1.77
C THR A 46 -1.95 13.79 1.88
N SER A 47 -2.69 12.76 2.27
CA SER A 47 -2.16 11.42 2.53
C SER A 47 -3.14 10.32 2.10
N PRO A 48 -2.63 9.13 1.74
CA PRO A 48 -3.48 8.00 1.43
C PRO A 48 -4.28 7.57 2.67
N THR A 49 -5.47 7.01 2.45
CA THR A 49 -6.17 6.33 3.54
C THR A 49 -5.57 4.95 3.75
N LEU A 50 -4.88 4.74 4.88
CA LEU A 50 -4.27 3.45 5.20
C LEU A 50 -5.33 2.37 5.50
N LYS A 51 -5.15 1.20 4.88
CA LYS A 51 -5.80 -0.07 5.12
C LYS A 51 -4.72 -1.13 5.33
N GLY A 52 -4.10 -1.09 6.51
CA GLY A 52 -3.11 -2.09 6.92
C GLY A 52 -3.71 -3.50 6.94
N VAL A 53 -3.04 -4.42 6.27
CA VAL A 53 -3.34 -5.85 6.24
C VAL A 53 -2.29 -6.56 7.10
N ASP A 54 -2.75 -7.41 8.01
CA ASP A 54 -1.90 -8.24 8.87
C ASP A 54 -0.75 -7.51 9.59
N GLY A 55 -1.03 -6.28 10.04
CA GLY A 55 -0.07 -5.45 10.77
C GLY A 55 0.65 -4.41 9.93
N GLY A 56 0.40 -4.36 8.62
CA GLY A 56 0.89 -3.33 7.71
C GLY A 56 0.63 -1.92 8.23
N SER A 57 1.68 -1.10 8.20
CA SER A 57 1.66 0.25 8.78
C SER A 57 2.38 1.25 7.88
N ALA A 58 1.90 2.49 7.85
CA ALA A 58 2.52 3.60 7.13
C ALA A 58 2.03 4.92 7.76
N PRO A 59 2.69 6.07 7.53
CA PRO A 59 3.94 6.25 6.76
C PRO A 59 5.19 5.82 7.53
N ALA A 60 6.33 5.83 6.83
CA ALA A 60 7.67 5.75 7.41
C ALA A 60 8.35 7.13 7.47
N PRO A 61 9.40 7.32 8.30
CA PRO A 61 10.29 8.47 8.17
C PRO A 61 11.11 8.36 6.88
N VAL A 62 11.51 9.49 6.29
CA VAL A 62 12.29 9.57 5.03
C VAL A 62 13.51 8.65 5.01
N THR A 63 14.18 8.47 6.16
CA THR A 63 15.38 7.60 6.27
C THR A 63 15.12 6.11 6.04
N SER A 64 13.85 5.69 6.09
CA SER A 64 13.40 4.32 5.85
C SER A 64 12.21 4.29 4.89
N ALA A 65 11.98 5.36 4.15
CA ALA A 65 10.98 5.38 3.09
C ALA A 65 11.51 4.59 1.89
N GLY A 66 10.60 3.91 1.23
CA GLY A 66 10.91 3.14 0.05
C GLY A 66 10.60 3.93 -1.22
N PRO A 67 11.47 3.83 -2.25
CA PRO A 67 11.34 4.62 -3.46
C PRO A 67 10.11 4.24 -4.29
N GLU A 68 9.65 2.99 -4.21
CA GLU A 68 8.52 2.50 -4.99
C GLU A 68 7.19 3.05 -4.45
N SER A 69 6.94 2.97 -3.13
CA SER A 69 5.74 3.53 -2.50
C SER A 69 5.65 5.03 -2.70
N ASP A 70 6.74 5.77 -2.50
CA ASP A 70 6.77 7.21 -2.75
C ASP A 70 6.46 7.52 -4.22
N LEU A 71 7.06 6.78 -5.16
CA LEU A 71 6.81 6.96 -6.58
C LEU A 71 5.34 6.73 -6.94
N ASP A 72 4.75 5.65 -6.46
CA ASP A 72 3.36 5.26 -6.75
C ASP A 72 2.37 6.34 -6.33
N PHE A 73 2.56 6.93 -5.15
CA PHE A 73 1.75 8.08 -4.72
C PHE A 73 2.07 9.35 -5.52
N GLN A 74 3.34 9.70 -5.69
CA GLN A 74 3.74 10.95 -6.36
C GLN A 74 3.30 11.00 -7.83
N ILE A 75 3.24 9.86 -8.53
CA ILE A 75 2.74 9.80 -9.90
C ILE A 75 1.21 9.73 -9.96
N SER A 76 0.56 9.07 -9.00
CA SER A 76 -0.89 8.87 -9.00
C SER A 76 -1.65 10.14 -8.64
N TYR A 77 -1.22 10.83 -7.58
CA TYR A 77 -1.93 11.99 -7.03
C TYR A 77 -2.21 13.09 -8.07
N PRO A 78 -1.23 13.56 -8.87
CA PRO A 78 -1.47 14.56 -9.91
C PRO A 78 -2.48 14.14 -10.98
N ILE A 79 -2.65 12.83 -11.21
CA ILE A 79 -3.55 12.29 -12.23
C ILE A 79 -4.98 12.21 -11.70
N ILE A 80 -5.16 11.83 -10.44
CA ILE A 80 -6.49 11.53 -9.89
C ILE A 80 -7.10 12.68 -9.07
N TRP A 81 -6.31 13.70 -8.69
CA TRP A 81 -6.79 14.79 -7.83
C TRP A 81 -8.07 15.46 -8.38
N PRO A 82 -9.11 15.70 -7.55
CA PRO A 82 -9.16 15.60 -6.08
C PRO A 82 -9.60 14.25 -5.51
N GLN A 83 -9.65 13.18 -6.30
CA GLN A 83 -9.87 11.83 -5.77
C GLN A 83 -8.67 11.43 -4.88
N ASN A 84 -8.94 10.84 -3.72
CA ASN A 84 -7.87 10.32 -2.85
C ASN A 84 -7.52 8.86 -3.18
N THR A 85 -6.41 8.38 -2.64
CA THR A 85 -5.97 6.98 -2.71
C THR A 85 -6.28 6.20 -1.41
N ILE A 86 -6.35 4.88 -1.53
CA ILE A 86 -6.34 3.93 -0.42
C ILE A 86 -5.03 3.14 -0.51
N LEU A 87 -4.24 3.16 0.56
CA LEU A 87 -3.03 2.35 0.68
C LEU A 87 -3.38 1.03 1.36
N PHE A 88 -3.14 -0.08 0.68
CA PHE A 88 -3.15 -1.42 1.25
C PHE A 88 -1.70 -1.84 1.52
N GLN A 89 -1.20 -1.46 2.69
CA GLN A 89 0.10 -1.92 3.17
C GLN A 89 -0.06 -3.33 3.74
N THR A 90 0.67 -4.30 3.22
CA THR A 90 0.72 -5.65 3.75
C THR A 90 1.83 -5.84 4.76
N ASP A 91 1.65 -6.89 5.55
CA ASP A 91 2.61 -7.51 6.44
C ASP A 91 3.17 -6.64 7.57
N ASP A 92 3.46 -7.27 8.69
CA ASP A 92 4.07 -6.56 9.82
C ASP A 92 5.57 -6.33 9.62
N ALA A 93 6.10 -5.36 10.38
CA ALA A 93 7.52 -5.03 10.30
C ALA A 93 8.46 -6.18 10.74
N ASN A 94 7.98 -7.22 11.44
CA ASN A 94 8.79 -8.37 11.80
C ASN A 94 9.07 -9.21 10.56
N TYR A 95 8.02 -9.65 9.85
CA TYR A 95 8.16 -10.40 8.62
C TYR A 95 8.92 -9.59 7.56
N GLU A 96 8.61 -8.31 7.43
CA GLU A 96 9.24 -7.44 6.43
C GLU A 96 10.74 -7.19 6.70
N SER A 97 11.17 -7.21 7.96
CA SER A 97 12.59 -7.04 8.29
C SER A 97 13.50 -8.14 7.74
N ASN A 98 12.92 -9.31 7.44
CA ASN A 98 13.60 -10.45 6.86
C ASN A 98 12.61 -11.31 6.07
N TYR A 99 12.09 -10.73 4.99
CA TYR A 99 11.13 -11.42 4.13
C TYR A 99 11.80 -12.61 3.44
N THR A 100 11.27 -13.81 3.66
CA THR A 100 11.81 -15.08 3.10
C THR A 100 10.77 -15.91 2.37
N TYR A 101 9.60 -15.32 2.14
CA TYR A 101 8.45 -15.92 1.50
C TYR A 101 8.47 -15.62 -0.01
N GLU A 102 7.92 -16.53 -0.82
CA GLU A 102 7.85 -16.39 -2.28
C GLU A 102 6.49 -15.87 -2.77
N GLY A 103 5.47 -15.88 -1.90
CA GLY A 103 4.17 -15.27 -2.13
C GLY A 103 4.31 -13.76 -2.25
N PHE A 104 3.38 -13.15 -3.00
CA PHE A 104 3.40 -11.71 -3.26
C PHE A 104 2.04 -11.09 -2.95
N LEU A 105 1.02 -11.38 -3.76
CA LEU A 105 -0.30 -10.76 -3.58
C LEU A 105 -1.22 -11.50 -2.60
N ASN A 106 -0.76 -12.59 -1.99
CA ASN A 106 -1.66 -13.54 -1.34
C ASN A 106 -2.34 -12.96 -0.10
N ASN A 107 -1.58 -12.38 0.84
CA ASN A 107 -2.16 -11.74 2.04
C ASN A 107 -3.07 -10.55 1.68
N PHE A 108 -2.70 -9.77 0.67
CA PHE A 108 -3.55 -8.70 0.15
C PHE A 108 -4.88 -9.24 -0.40
N LEU A 109 -4.83 -10.25 -1.27
CA LEU A 109 -6.01 -10.85 -1.88
C LEU A 109 -6.91 -11.53 -0.84
N ASP A 110 -6.34 -12.22 0.16
CA ASP A 110 -7.09 -12.77 1.29
C ASP A 110 -7.83 -11.68 2.08
N ALA A 111 -7.25 -10.49 2.22
CA ALA A 111 -7.86 -9.38 2.93
C ALA A 111 -9.01 -8.70 2.18
N ILE A 112 -8.99 -8.70 0.84
CA ILE A 112 -9.96 -7.95 0.03
C ILE A 112 -10.97 -8.83 -0.74
N ASP A 113 -10.67 -10.11 -0.92
CA ASP A 113 -11.52 -11.06 -1.65
C ASP A 113 -11.66 -12.38 -0.89
N GLY A 114 -12.76 -12.51 -0.13
CA GLY A 114 -13.04 -13.72 0.62
C GLY A 114 -13.25 -14.98 -0.23
N SER A 115 -13.41 -14.87 -1.56
CA SER A 115 -13.42 -16.04 -2.44
C SER A 115 -12.02 -16.61 -2.65
N TYR A 116 -10.97 -15.77 -2.54
CA TYR A 116 -9.57 -16.17 -2.66
C TYR A 116 -9.16 -17.17 -1.57
N CYS A 117 -9.59 -16.93 -0.32
CA CYS A 117 -9.25 -17.77 0.84
C CYS A 117 -9.64 -19.26 0.68
N THR A 118 -10.59 -19.56 -0.20
CA THR A 118 -11.09 -20.93 -0.45
C THR A 118 -10.87 -21.39 -1.89
N PHE A 119 -10.22 -20.56 -2.71
CA PHE A 119 -9.94 -20.87 -4.10
C PHE A 119 -8.84 -21.94 -4.19
N SER A 120 -9.02 -22.89 -5.11
CA SER A 120 -8.07 -23.96 -5.35
C SER A 120 -7.59 -23.94 -6.79
N ASP A 121 -6.29 -23.79 -7.01
CA ASP A 121 -5.66 -23.94 -8.33
C ASP A 121 -4.23 -24.48 -8.18
N TYR A 122 -3.73 -25.18 -9.20
CA TYR A 122 -2.40 -25.82 -9.21
C TYR A 122 -2.06 -26.69 -7.97
N GLY A 123 -3.07 -27.17 -7.25
CA GLY A 123 -2.89 -27.97 -6.02
C GLY A 123 -2.68 -27.15 -4.74
N ILE A 124 -2.84 -25.82 -4.80
CA ILE A 124 -2.78 -24.90 -3.66
C ILE A 124 -4.20 -24.49 -3.28
N THR A 125 -4.49 -24.27 -2.00
CA THR A 125 -5.80 -23.78 -1.52
C THR A 125 -5.59 -22.92 -0.29
N GLY A 126 -6.00 -21.66 -0.35
CA GLY A 126 -5.66 -20.66 0.67
C GLY A 126 -4.15 -20.50 0.82
N ASN A 127 -3.72 -20.11 2.03
CA ASN A 127 -2.30 -19.90 2.35
C ASN A 127 -1.47 -21.17 2.17
N SER A 128 -0.22 -20.96 1.76
CA SER A 128 0.78 -21.97 1.46
C SER A 128 2.04 -21.77 2.30
N VAL A 129 3.09 -22.55 2.03
CA VAL A 129 4.41 -22.33 2.66
C VAL A 129 5.09 -21.06 2.17
N ASP A 130 4.59 -20.49 1.08
CA ASP A 130 5.12 -19.29 0.44
C ASP A 130 4.51 -18.02 1.03
N ASP A 131 3.64 -18.11 2.05
CA ASP A 131 2.94 -16.97 2.64
C ASP A 131 3.32 -16.78 4.12
N PRO A 132 3.54 -15.53 4.58
CA PRO A 132 3.61 -15.23 6.00
C PRO A 132 2.38 -15.75 6.75
N THR A 133 2.58 -16.24 7.98
CA THR A 133 1.50 -16.83 8.79
C THR A 133 1.08 -15.88 9.89
N TYR A 134 -0.21 -15.54 9.95
CA TYR A 134 -0.77 -14.72 11.03
C TYR A 134 -1.72 -15.52 11.93
N PRO A 135 -1.74 -15.28 13.27
CA PRO A 135 -0.90 -14.37 14.05
C PRO A 135 0.61 -14.67 13.92
N ASP A 136 1.46 -13.66 13.72
CA ASP A 136 2.92 -13.85 13.63
C ASP A 136 3.40 -14.48 14.95
N PRO A 137 4.11 -15.63 14.96
CA PRO A 137 4.60 -16.25 16.18
C PRO A 137 5.65 -15.43 16.95
N ALA A 138 6.35 -14.48 16.32
CA ALA A 138 7.39 -13.68 16.95
C ALA A 138 6.86 -12.81 18.09
N ALA A 139 7.67 -12.55 19.13
CA ALA A 139 7.21 -11.80 20.30
C ALA A 139 6.79 -10.36 19.98
N ASN A 140 7.40 -9.74 18.97
CA ASN A 140 7.11 -8.41 18.45
C ASN A 140 6.28 -8.41 17.16
N GLY A 141 5.76 -9.57 16.76
CA GLY A 141 4.90 -9.75 15.60
C GLY A 141 3.46 -9.30 15.83
N TYR A 142 2.75 -9.03 14.74
CA TYR A 142 1.32 -8.74 14.73
C TYR A 142 0.51 -9.99 15.14
N LYS A 143 -0.58 -9.78 15.87
CA LYS A 143 -1.36 -10.85 16.49
C LYS A 143 -2.82 -10.85 16.07
#